data_AF-A0A956RDX0-F1
#
_entry.id   AF-A0A956RDX0-F1
#
_cell.length_a   1.000
_cell.length_b   1.000
_cell.length_c   1.000
_cell.angle_alpha   90.00
_cell.angle_beta   90.00
_cell.angle_gamma   90.00
#
_symmetry.space_group_name_H-M   'P 1'
#
loop_
_entity.id
_entity.type
_entity.pdbx_description
1 polymer ?
#
loop_
_entity_poly.entity_id
_entity_poly.type
_entity_poly.pdbx_seq_one_letter_code
_entity_poly.pdbx_strand_id
1 'polypeptide(L)'
;SNACELNPATCQMGATLLSTSPGGDAVVCDDPNNATCEQNMAQLCPSGWHLCSRLEHHNRNNSWNFPVGNNPNVVVGEIYCRAGSGAGHYTLGPYDGISNLNQDAPLNCGYGSSRATCVTNYGCNETHVRALCCAPNPNCGNGQVDAPEEECDDGNNIETDECLNNCSWRRPSSHGINGC
;
A
#
# COMPACT_ATOMS: atom_id res chain seq x y z
N SER A 1 -2.57 6.05 -32.06
CA SER A 1 -3.37 6.98 -31.24
C SER A 1 -4.03 6.19 -30.13
N ASN A 2 -4.07 6.79 -28.93
CA ASN A 2 -4.65 6.29 -27.66
C ASN A 2 -3.81 5.26 -26.90
N ALA A 3 -2.69 5.71 -26.35
CA ALA A 3 -2.34 5.24 -25.00
C ALA A 3 -3.37 5.87 -24.05
N CYS A 4 -3.98 5.06 -23.17
CA CYS A 4 -4.67 5.58 -21.99
C CYS A 4 -3.68 6.45 -21.21
N GLU A 5 -3.68 7.75 -21.42
CA GLU A 5 -3.14 8.67 -20.43
C GLU A 5 -4.08 8.57 -19.23
N LEU A 6 -3.72 7.73 -18.26
CA LEU A 6 -4.24 7.87 -16.91
C LEU A 6 -4.05 9.36 -16.56
N ASN A 7 -5.14 10.06 -16.23
CA ASN A 7 -5.04 11.43 -15.74
C ASN A 7 -3.92 11.50 -14.69
N PRO A 8 -3.08 12.55 -14.68
CA PRO A 8 -1.99 12.64 -13.73
C PRO A 8 -2.52 12.41 -12.32
N ALA A 9 -2.06 11.31 -11.71
CA ALA A 9 -2.46 10.87 -10.39
C ALA A 9 -2.26 12.02 -9.39
N THR A 10 -3.36 12.61 -8.94
CA THR A 10 -3.36 13.77 -8.05
C THR A 10 -3.63 13.29 -6.64
N CYS A 11 -2.63 13.39 -5.77
CA CYS A 11 -2.78 13.08 -4.34
C CYS A 11 -3.91 13.91 -3.71
N GLN A 12 -4.64 13.32 -2.78
CA GLN A 12 -5.79 13.93 -2.12
C GLN A 12 -5.41 14.64 -0.81
N MET A 13 -6.38 15.28 -0.17
CA MET A 13 -6.22 15.89 1.17
C MET A 13 -5.11 16.95 1.29
N GLY A 14 -4.74 17.59 0.16
CA GLY A 14 -3.64 18.57 0.13
C GLY A 14 -2.24 17.93 0.19
N ALA A 15 -2.15 16.62 0.03
CA ALA A 15 -0.88 15.91 -0.06
C ALA A 15 -0.08 16.31 -1.30
N THR A 16 1.24 16.22 -1.16
CA THR A 16 2.20 16.47 -2.24
C THR A 16 2.51 15.16 -2.96
N LEU A 17 2.43 15.18 -4.28
CA LEU A 17 2.95 14.10 -5.13
C LEU A 17 4.49 14.17 -5.14
N LEU A 18 5.16 13.16 -4.59
CA LEU A 18 6.63 13.12 -4.53
C LEU A 18 7.26 12.32 -5.67
N SER A 19 6.58 11.28 -6.13
CA SER A 19 7.09 10.42 -7.19
C SER A 19 5.97 9.66 -7.88
N THR A 20 6.20 9.34 -9.14
CA THR A 20 5.35 8.47 -9.95
C THR A 20 6.22 7.33 -10.46
N SER A 21 5.69 6.11 -10.39
CA SER A 21 6.31 4.93 -10.98
C SER A 21 6.52 5.11 -12.49
N PRO A 22 7.49 4.40 -13.11
CA PRO A 22 7.71 4.48 -14.54
C PRO A 22 6.49 4.09 -15.40
N GLY A 23 5.61 3.22 -14.88
CA GLY A 23 4.36 2.82 -15.53
C GLY A 23 3.22 3.83 -15.40
N GLY A 24 3.32 4.78 -14.45
CA GLY A 24 2.26 5.76 -14.19
C GLY A 24 1.07 5.22 -13.38
N ASP A 25 1.17 4.00 -12.87
CA ASP A 25 0.13 3.20 -12.20
C ASP A 25 0.37 3.02 -10.69
N ALA A 26 1.41 3.67 -10.17
CA ALA A 26 1.69 3.84 -8.76
C ALA A 26 2.34 5.21 -8.48
N VAL A 27 2.09 5.78 -7.30
CA VAL A 27 2.63 7.08 -6.86
C VAL A 27 3.00 7.09 -5.38
N VAL A 28 3.82 8.06 -4.98
CA VAL A 28 4.12 8.38 -3.58
C VAL A 28 3.46 9.72 -3.22
N CYS A 29 2.56 9.69 -2.24
CA CYS A 29 1.89 10.88 -1.72
C CYS A 29 2.34 11.15 -0.27
N ASP A 30 2.55 12.43 0.05
CA ASP A 30 3.06 12.87 1.36
C ASP A 30 2.18 13.97 1.93
N ASP A 31 1.80 13.87 3.21
CA ASP A 31 1.15 14.98 3.90
C ASP A 31 2.21 15.99 4.35
N PRO A 32 2.30 17.17 3.73
CA PRO A 32 3.37 18.12 4.02
C PRO A 32 3.32 18.68 5.45
N ASN A 33 2.19 18.50 6.16
CA ASN A 33 2.01 18.96 7.53
C ASN A 33 2.21 17.85 8.57
N ASN A 34 2.46 16.60 8.13
CA ASN A 34 2.55 15.43 9.01
C ASN A 34 1.37 15.35 10.01
N ALA A 35 0.16 15.60 9.54
CA ALA A 35 -1.06 15.61 10.36
C ALA A 35 -1.90 14.33 10.18
N THR A 36 -1.66 13.61 9.09
CA THR A 36 -2.33 12.35 8.78
C THR A 36 -1.74 11.23 9.64
N CYS A 37 -2.60 10.56 10.41
CA CYS A 37 -2.22 9.35 11.14
C CYS A 37 -1.88 8.22 10.17
N GLU A 38 -0.93 7.34 10.52
CA GLU A 38 -0.49 6.22 9.68
C GLU A 38 -1.66 5.33 9.20
N GLN A 39 -2.63 5.05 10.05
CA GLN A 39 -3.80 4.23 9.70
C GLN A 39 -4.70 4.85 8.61
N ASN A 40 -4.55 6.16 8.37
CA ASN A 40 -5.35 6.95 7.43
C ASN A 40 -4.59 7.31 6.15
N MET A 41 -3.37 6.78 5.93
CA MET A 41 -2.54 7.14 4.77
C MET A 41 -3.22 6.87 3.40
N ALA A 42 -4.18 5.94 3.35
CA ALA A 42 -4.99 5.71 2.15
C ALA A 42 -5.75 6.97 1.69
N GLN A 43 -6.07 7.90 2.59
CA GLN A 43 -6.77 9.15 2.27
C GLN A 43 -5.92 10.11 1.43
N LEU A 44 -4.60 9.91 1.37
CA LEU A 44 -3.71 10.73 0.56
C LEU A 44 -3.67 10.25 -0.89
N CYS A 45 -4.12 9.03 -1.16
CA CYS A 45 -4.08 8.44 -2.49
C CYS A 45 -4.99 9.16 -3.48
N PRO A 46 -4.68 9.13 -4.79
CA PRO A 46 -5.56 9.66 -5.81
C PRO A 46 -6.98 9.08 -5.73
N SER A 47 -7.96 9.81 -6.27
CA SER A 47 -9.34 9.35 -6.22
C SER A 47 -9.51 7.98 -6.87
N GLY A 48 -10.08 7.04 -6.14
CA GLY A 48 -10.28 5.66 -6.59
C GLY A 48 -9.03 4.78 -6.52
N TRP A 49 -7.89 5.31 -6.06
CA TRP A 49 -6.68 4.53 -5.80
C TRP A 49 -6.66 4.09 -4.34
N HIS A 50 -5.82 3.11 -4.04
CA HIS A 50 -5.68 2.50 -2.72
C HIS A 50 -4.20 2.40 -2.34
N LEU A 51 -3.91 2.00 -1.10
CA LEU A 51 -2.53 1.72 -0.70
C LEU A 51 -2.05 0.45 -1.40
N CYS A 52 -0.90 0.51 -2.07
CA CYS A 52 -0.39 -0.63 -2.83
C CYS A 52 -0.28 -1.87 -1.94
N SER A 53 -0.77 -3.00 -2.45
CA SER A 53 -0.38 -4.30 -1.92
C SER A 53 1.11 -4.57 -2.18
N ARG A 54 1.68 -5.57 -1.51
CA ARG A 54 3.06 -5.99 -1.78
C ARG A 54 3.23 -6.44 -3.23
N LEU A 55 2.28 -7.22 -3.76
CA LEU A 55 2.34 -7.72 -5.13
C LEU A 55 2.18 -6.60 -6.16
N GLU A 56 1.30 -5.64 -5.93
CA GLU A 56 1.19 -4.48 -6.82
C GLU A 56 2.50 -3.68 -6.84
N HIS A 57 3.13 -3.44 -5.68
CA HIS A 57 4.44 -2.79 -5.64
C HIS A 57 5.49 -3.56 -6.42
N HIS A 58 5.64 -4.87 -6.19
CA HIS A 58 6.63 -5.71 -6.89
C HIS A 58 6.43 -5.71 -8.41
N ASN A 59 5.19 -5.69 -8.89
CA ASN A 59 4.91 -5.73 -10.32
C ASN A 59 5.00 -4.34 -11.00
N ARG A 60 4.92 -3.25 -10.23
CA ARG A 60 4.88 -1.87 -10.76
C ARG A 60 6.10 -1.02 -10.43
N ASN A 61 7.11 -1.58 -9.76
CA ASN A 61 8.29 -0.83 -9.30
C ASN A 61 9.52 -0.88 -10.22
N ASN A 62 9.45 -1.59 -11.34
CA ASN A 62 10.60 -1.77 -12.22
C ASN A 62 11.18 -0.43 -12.67
N SER A 63 12.45 -0.19 -12.37
CA SER A 63 13.18 1.07 -12.62
C SER A 63 12.64 2.31 -11.88
N TRP A 64 11.84 2.14 -10.83
CA TRP A 64 11.32 3.26 -10.04
C TRP A 64 12.39 3.84 -9.11
N ASN A 65 13.12 4.85 -9.60
CA ASN A 65 14.19 5.49 -8.82
C ASN A 65 13.65 6.51 -7.81
N PHE A 66 13.23 6.04 -6.64
CA PHE A 66 12.85 6.88 -5.51
C PHE A 66 13.49 6.36 -4.21
N PRO A 67 14.38 7.13 -3.56
CA PRO A 67 15.04 6.70 -2.34
C PRO A 67 14.06 6.53 -1.17
N VAL A 68 14.18 5.41 -0.46
CA VAL A 68 13.47 5.14 0.80
C VAL A 68 14.46 4.84 1.93
N GLY A 69 14.02 4.93 3.17
CA GLY A 69 14.89 4.70 4.32
C GLY A 69 14.23 5.08 5.63
N ASN A 70 15.01 5.69 6.55
CA ASN A 70 14.48 6.24 7.80
C ASN A 70 13.62 7.49 7.55
N ASN A 71 12.89 7.92 8.58
CA ASN A 71 12.12 9.16 8.60
C ASN A 71 12.95 10.33 8.01
N PRO A 72 12.42 11.08 7.01
CA PRO A 72 11.02 11.08 6.52
C PRO A 72 10.78 10.20 5.28
N ASN A 73 11.74 9.37 4.87
CA ASN A 73 11.66 8.58 3.64
C ASN A 73 11.07 7.18 3.85
N VAL A 74 10.26 7.00 4.90
CA VAL A 74 9.49 5.77 5.12
C VAL A 74 8.27 5.81 4.22
N VAL A 75 8.09 4.79 3.40
CA VAL A 75 6.95 4.64 2.50
C VAL A 75 6.11 3.45 2.95
N VAL A 76 4.80 3.64 3.10
CA VAL A 76 3.87 2.64 3.61
C VAL A 76 2.79 2.29 2.57
N GLY A 77 2.58 1.00 2.36
CA GLY A 77 1.51 0.42 1.54
C GLY A 77 0.38 -0.14 2.39
N GLU A 78 -0.32 -1.15 1.87
CA GLU A 78 -1.54 -1.71 2.49
C GLU A 78 -1.31 -2.17 3.94
N ILE A 79 -2.38 -2.09 4.74
CA ILE A 79 -2.37 -2.47 6.15
C ILE A 79 -2.94 -3.87 6.30
N TYR A 80 -2.14 -4.77 6.84
CA TYR A 80 -2.51 -6.15 7.09
C TYR A 80 -2.66 -6.41 8.59
N CYS A 81 -3.61 -7.26 8.93
CA CYS A 81 -3.73 -7.79 10.28
C CYS A 81 -2.59 -8.78 10.55
N ARG A 82 -1.96 -8.66 11.72
CA ARG A 82 -0.89 -9.56 12.15
C ARG A 82 -1.47 -10.83 12.78
N ALA A 83 -0.74 -11.94 12.75
CA ALA A 83 -1.17 -13.23 13.30
C ALA A 83 -1.55 -13.19 14.80
N GLY A 84 -0.95 -12.29 15.58
CA GLY A 84 -1.20 -12.13 17.00
C GLY A 84 -2.28 -11.09 17.32
N SER A 85 -1.92 -9.81 17.17
CA SER A 85 -2.81 -8.68 17.44
C SER A 85 -2.33 -7.42 16.73
N GLY A 86 -3.27 -6.53 16.43
CA GLY A 86 -3.03 -5.28 15.71
C GLY A 86 -2.83 -5.47 14.21
N ALA A 87 -2.45 -4.37 13.58
CA ALA A 87 -2.17 -4.31 12.16
C ALA A 87 -0.80 -3.70 11.90
N GLY A 88 -0.31 -3.86 10.68
CA GLY A 88 0.88 -3.16 10.23
C GLY A 88 0.89 -2.93 8.73
N HIS A 89 1.57 -1.88 8.31
CA HIS A 89 1.74 -1.55 6.91
C HIS A 89 2.80 -2.45 6.27
N TYR A 90 2.57 -2.85 5.02
CA TYR A 90 3.70 -3.13 4.14
C TYR A 90 4.61 -1.90 4.08
N THR A 91 5.87 -2.05 4.49
CA THR A 91 6.76 -0.91 4.75
C THR A 91 8.01 -0.97 3.88
N LEU A 92 8.34 0.14 3.23
CA LEU A 92 9.54 0.33 2.41
C LEU A 92 10.44 1.36 3.06
N GLY A 93 11.53 0.87 3.65
CA GLY A 93 12.40 1.63 4.56
C GLY A 93 11.75 1.83 5.93
N PRO A 94 12.50 1.74 7.05
CA PRO A 94 13.95 1.50 7.13
C PRO A 94 14.33 0.01 7.21
N TYR A 95 13.36 -0.89 7.09
CA TYR A 95 13.56 -2.33 7.26
C TYR A 95 14.12 -3.01 6.01
N ASP A 96 14.55 -4.27 6.18
CA ASP A 96 14.88 -5.22 5.11
C ASP A 96 16.01 -4.82 4.14
N GLY A 97 16.81 -3.80 4.50
CA GLY A 97 17.89 -3.30 3.64
C GLY A 97 17.39 -2.57 2.40
N ILE A 98 16.12 -2.16 2.39
CA ILE A 98 15.49 -1.47 1.27
C ILE A 98 15.86 0.02 1.34
N SER A 99 16.38 0.52 0.22
CA SER A 99 16.90 1.87 0.06
C SER A 99 16.31 2.61 -1.13
N ASN A 100 15.58 1.92 -2.01
CA ASN A 100 14.92 2.50 -3.17
C ASN A 100 13.66 1.72 -3.54
N LEU A 101 12.65 2.40 -4.11
CA LEU A 101 11.38 1.79 -4.48
C LEU A 101 11.49 0.73 -5.57
N ASN A 102 12.55 0.75 -6.39
CA ASN A 102 12.80 -0.31 -7.37
C ASN A 102 13.25 -1.66 -6.78
N GLN A 103 13.28 -1.79 -5.44
CA GLN A 103 13.64 -3.01 -4.74
C GLN A 103 12.40 -3.68 -4.17
N ASP A 104 12.31 -4.99 -4.33
CA ASP A 104 11.23 -5.80 -3.75
C ASP A 104 11.51 -6.08 -2.29
N ALA A 105 10.62 -5.60 -1.41
CA ALA A 105 10.68 -5.95 0.01
C ALA A 105 9.84 -7.20 0.31
N PRO A 106 10.27 -8.07 1.24
CA PRO A 106 9.38 -9.09 1.76
C PRO A 106 8.17 -8.44 2.44
N LEU A 107 7.08 -9.21 2.61
CA LEU A 107 6.00 -8.78 3.48
C LEU A 107 6.56 -8.65 4.91
N ASN A 108 6.37 -7.50 5.56
CA ASN A 108 7.00 -7.22 6.85
C ASN A 108 6.07 -6.62 7.92
N CYS A 109 4.89 -6.10 7.53
CA CYS A 109 3.99 -5.41 8.44
C CYS A 109 4.69 -4.37 9.34
N GLY A 110 5.78 -3.76 8.89
CA GLY A 110 6.78 -3.13 9.76
C GLY A 110 6.22 -2.01 10.63
N TYR A 111 5.69 -0.96 10.01
CA TYR A 111 5.04 0.14 10.72
C TYR A 111 3.71 -0.30 11.32
N GLY A 112 3.53 -0.10 12.63
CA GLY A 112 2.30 -0.43 13.32
C GLY A 112 1.13 0.40 12.82
N SER A 113 -0.06 -0.18 12.87
CA SER A 113 -1.31 0.49 12.46
C SER A 113 -2.50 -0.18 13.12
N SER A 114 -3.70 0.35 12.89
CA SER A 114 -4.95 -0.19 13.43
C SER A 114 -6.02 -0.24 12.35
N ARG A 115 -6.74 -1.36 12.28
CA ARG A 115 -7.95 -1.53 11.44
C ARG A 115 -9.09 -2.05 12.29
N ALA A 116 -10.33 -1.81 11.86
CA ALA A 116 -11.53 -2.22 12.60
C ALA A 116 -11.58 -3.73 12.90
N THR A 117 -11.02 -4.56 12.02
CA THR A 117 -11.01 -6.03 12.16
C THR A 117 -9.83 -6.57 12.96
N CYS A 118 -8.82 -5.75 13.26
CA CYS A 118 -7.64 -6.09 14.05
C CYS A 118 -7.12 -4.85 14.78
N VAL A 119 -7.94 -4.37 15.71
CA VAL A 119 -7.71 -3.12 16.43
C VAL A 119 -6.50 -3.24 17.34
N THR A 120 -5.70 -2.18 17.39
CA THR A 120 -4.69 -1.95 18.42
C THR A 120 -4.67 -0.46 18.80
N ASN A 121 -3.96 -0.14 19.88
CA ASN A 121 -3.81 1.23 20.38
C ASN A 121 -2.75 2.04 19.60
N TYR A 122 -2.07 1.41 18.64
CA TYR A 122 -1.11 2.03 17.71
C TYR A 122 -1.83 2.34 16.40
N GLY A 123 -1.85 3.58 15.96
CA GLY A 123 -2.72 4.00 14.86
C GLY A 123 -2.71 5.51 14.59
N CYS A 124 -2.21 6.30 15.54
CA CYS A 124 -1.78 7.67 15.30
C CYS A 124 -0.48 8.02 16.06
N ASN A 125 0.45 7.07 16.17
CA ASN A 125 1.75 7.31 16.81
C ASN A 125 2.81 7.72 15.79
N GLU A 126 2.57 7.55 14.49
CA GLU A 126 3.48 7.99 13.44
C GLU A 126 2.76 8.76 12.33
N THR A 127 3.00 10.07 12.25
CA THR A 127 2.43 10.91 11.19
C THR A 127 3.43 11.30 10.09
N HIS A 128 4.68 10.83 10.20
CA HIS A 128 5.81 11.18 9.34
C HIS A 128 6.17 10.01 8.40
N VAL A 129 5.19 9.54 7.64
CA VAL A 129 5.34 8.48 6.62
C VAL A 129 4.61 8.89 5.35
N ARG A 130 5.00 8.28 4.23
CA ARG A 130 4.44 8.57 2.90
C ARG A 130 3.56 7.42 2.44
N ALA A 131 2.44 7.73 1.79
CA ALA A 131 1.56 6.73 1.22
C ALA A 131 2.10 6.24 -0.13
N LEU A 132 2.27 4.92 -0.26
CA LEU A 132 2.45 4.25 -1.55
C LEU A 132 1.07 3.91 -2.11
N CYS A 133 0.70 4.55 -3.19
CA CYS A 133 -0.64 4.45 -3.76
C CYS A 133 -0.60 3.78 -5.13
N CYS A 134 -1.50 2.82 -5.36
CA CYS A 134 -1.61 2.08 -6.62
C CYS A 134 -2.95 2.37 -7.30
N ALA A 135 -2.92 2.45 -8.63
CA ALA A 135 -4.14 2.42 -9.42
C ALA A 135 -4.86 1.07 -9.20
N PRO A 136 -6.19 1.02 -9.29
CA PRO A 136 -6.92 -0.25 -9.25
C PRO A 136 -6.41 -1.23 -10.31
N ASN A 137 -6.13 -2.47 -9.91
CA ASN A 137 -6.01 -3.57 -10.86
C ASN A 137 -7.41 -3.78 -11.49
N PRO A 138 -7.57 -3.65 -12.83
CA PRO A 138 -8.88 -3.74 -13.47
C PRO A 138 -9.50 -5.14 -13.42
N ASN A 139 -8.72 -6.18 -13.12
CA ASN A 139 -9.23 -7.55 -13.00
C ASN A 139 -9.76 -7.85 -11.60
N CYS A 140 -9.25 -7.15 -10.57
CA CYS A 140 -9.61 -7.40 -9.19
C CYS A 140 -11.11 -7.18 -8.95
N GLY A 141 -11.76 -8.17 -8.33
CA GLY A 141 -13.20 -8.19 -8.05
C GLY A 141 -14.02 -8.94 -9.10
N ASN A 142 -13.38 -9.71 -9.98
CA ASN A 142 -14.07 -10.54 -10.97
C ASN A 142 -14.41 -11.95 -10.44
N GLY A 143 -13.93 -12.31 -9.25
CA GLY A 143 -14.13 -13.60 -8.60
C GLY A 143 -13.16 -14.70 -9.04
N GLN A 144 -12.07 -14.35 -9.73
CA GLN A 144 -10.98 -15.24 -10.11
C GLN A 144 -9.65 -14.57 -9.79
N VAL A 145 -8.72 -15.34 -9.22
CA VAL A 145 -7.39 -14.83 -8.89
C VAL A 145 -6.56 -14.69 -10.16
N ASP A 146 -6.28 -13.46 -10.55
CA ASP A 146 -5.46 -13.09 -11.70
C ASP A 146 -4.02 -12.72 -11.27
N ALA A 147 -3.14 -13.71 -11.32
CA ALA A 147 -1.71 -13.52 -11.09
C ALA A 147 -1.09 -12.58 -12.15
N PRO A 148 -0.06 -11.77 -11.81
CA PRO A 148 0.75 -11.85 -10.57
C PRO A 148 0.38 -10.85 -9.47
N GLU A 149 -0.65 -10.01 -9.64
CA GLU A 149 -0.94 -8.92 -8.69
C GLU A 149 -1.95 -9.29 -7.58
N GLU A 150 -2.66 -10.41 -7.72
CA GLU A 150 -3.72 -10.82 -6.79
C GLU A 150 -3.30 -12.01 -5.92
N GLU A 151 -3.60 -11.92 -4.62
CA GLU A 151 -3.47 -13.02 -3.67
C GLU A 151 -4.81 -13.73 -3.43
N CYS A 152 -5.91 -13.02 -3.66
CA CYS A 152 -7.29 -13.46 -3.52
C CYS A 152 -8.20 -12.66 -4.48
N ASP A 153 -9.38 -13.19 -4.79
CA ASP A 153 -10.47 -12.42 -5.40
C ASP A 153 -11.77 -13.15 -5.03
N ASP A 154 -12.59 -12.54 -4.19
CA ASP A 154 -13.86 -13.10 -3.75
C ASP A 154 -15.08 -12.52 -4.49
N GLY A 155 -14.83 -11.66 -5.48
CA GLY A 155 -15.82 -11.07 -6.37
C GLY A 155 -16.71 -10.00 -5.72
N ASN A 156 -16.37 -9.51 -4.52
CA ASN A 156 -17.15 -8.51 -3.80
C ASN A 156 -16.33 -7.22 -3.54
N ASN A 157 -16.97 -6.18 -3.00
CA ASN A 157 -16.32 -4.88 -2.70
C ASN A 157 -16.36 -4.53 -1.20
N ILE A 158 -16.22 -5.53 -0.33
CA ILE A 158 -16.32 -5.43 1.13
C ILE A 158 -14.92 -5.42 1.74
N GLU A 159 -14.35 -4.22 1.86
CA GLU A 159 -13.00 -3.99 2.42
C GLU A 159 -12.77 -4.56 3.84
N THR A 160 -13.83 -4.92 4.56
CA THR A 160 -13.74 -5.43 5.94
C THR A 160 -13.71 -6.95 6.04
N ASP A 161 -13.80 -7.70 4.95
CA ASP A 161 -13.66 -9.16 5.00
C ASP A 161 -12.18 -9.60 4.88
N GLU A 162 -11.95 -10.87 4.55
CA GLU A 162 -10.60 -11.43 4.43
C GLU A 162 -9.93 -11.10 3.09
N CYS A 163 -10.68 -10.79 2.02
CA CYS A 163 -10.14 -10.44 0.72
C CYS A 163 -10.38 -8.97 0.43
N LEU A 164 -9.31 -8.18 0.45
CA LEU A 164 -9.43 -6.74 0.34
C LEU A 164 -9.82 -6.31 -1.07
N ASN A 165 -10.33 -5.07 -1.20
CA ASN A 165 -10.71 -4.52 -2.49
C ASN A 165 -9.50 -4.29 -3.43
N ASN A 166 -8.27 -4.47 -2.92
CA ASN A 166 -7.04 -4.52 -3.72
C ASN A 166 -6.53 -5.94 -3.98
N CYS A 167 -7.37 -6.95 -3.75
CA CYS A 167 -7.10 -8.37 -3.98
C CYS A 167 -5.90 -8.93 -3.19
N SER A 168 -5.67 -8.39 -1.99
CA SER A 168 -4.70 -8.93 -1.02
C SER A 168 -5.42 -9.52 0.19
N TRP A 169 -4.78 -10.43 0.92
CA TRP A 169 -5.39 -11.02 2.12
C TRP A 169 -5.33 -10.08 3.31
N ARG A 170 -6.45 -9.82 4.00
CA ARG A 170 -6.46 -9.04 5.26
C ARG A 170 -5.55 -9.65 6.32
N ARG A 171 -5.49 -10.99 6.42
CA ARG A 171 -4.62 -11.77 7.32
C ARG A 171 -3.72 -12.73 6.53
N PRO A 172 -2.57 -12.27 6.02
CA PRO A 172 -1.69 -13.09 5.17
C PRO A 172 -1.28 -14.43 5.81
N SER A 173 -1.02 -14.45 7.13
CA SER A 173 -0.64 -15.66 7.87
C SER A 173 -1.70 -16.76 7.87
N SER A 174 -3.00 -16.41 7.82
CA SER A 174 -4.09 -17.39 7.69
C SER A 174 -4.05 -18.15 6.36
N HIS A 175 -3.35 -17.59 5.36
CA HIS A 175 -3.20 -18.12 4.01
C HIS A 175 -1.77 -18.59 3.72
N GLY A 176 -0.94 -18.79 4.75
CA GLY A 176 0.41 -19.33 4.63
C GLY A 176 1.44 -18.31 4.11
N ILE A 177 1.10 -17.03 4.06
CA ILE A 177 2.01 -15.95 3.68
C ILE A 177 2.66 -15.39 4.94
N ASN A 178 3.96 -15.61 5.09
CA ASN A 178 4.72 -15.15 6.25
C ASN A 178 5.14 -13.68 6.08
N GLY A 179 5.28 -12.96 7.19
CA GLY A 179 5.69 -11.55 7.21
C GLY A 179 4.72 -10.63 7.97
N CYS A 180 3.50 -11.12 8.18
CA CYS A 180 2.42 -10.56 8.97
C CYS A 180 1.71 -11.72 9.71
#